data_AF-A0A1Q6EWQ7-F1
#
_entry.id   AF-A0A1Q6EWQ7-F1
#
_cell.length_a   1.000
_cell.length_b   1.000
_cell.length_c   1.000
_cell.angle_alpha   90.00
_cell.angle_beta   90.00
_cell.angle_gamma   90.00
#
_symmetry.space_group_name_H-M   'P 1'
#
loop_
_entity.id
_entity.type
_entity.pdbx_description
1 polymer ?
#
loop_
_entity_poly.entity_id
_entity_poly.type
_entity_poly.pdbx_seq_one_letter_code
_entity_poly.pdbx_strand_id
1 'polypeptide(L)'
;MQTGMYAISEMASLFNVSRQTLIYYDKIGLFKPAVVNEKGYRFYSPTQIPLMRLICMLRDLGLELDEIDRLASTFDISEMTDHLRSRVQALDEQIAGLKAERASVQERLSFYDEAVYWREREGKPELKQFERRFVVFEEFPGDIERGRSMLHPTLMRAILRMRALTGTRPMRGWGAMLRREALHSDDPIAGAGSFAVLPRGVEELLPSDPAELAEIGIEVLPEGTYLCMSRWGMPYEPEGIRAIVACMDEHALQPVGNAFDFCYLDTTSYDESHQEDFCCIQIPVTLQV
;
A
#
# COMPACT_ATOMS: atom_id res chain seq x y z
N MET A 1 -35.27 -44.87 29.12
CA MET A 1 -34.92 -43.55 28.56
C MET A 1 -34.76 -42.61 29.73
N GLN A 2 -33.57 -42.04 29.96
CA GLN A 2 -33.37 -41.03 31.00
C GLN A 2 -34.02 -39.74 30.51
N THR A 3 -35.18 -39.42 31.07
CA THR A 3 -36.02 -38.29 30.68
C THR A 3 -35.24 -36.98 30.85
N GLY A 4 -35.07 -36.21 29.76
CA GLY A 4 -34.45 -34.89 29.79
C GLY A 4 -32.96 -34.80 29.39
N MET A 5 -32.30 -35.91 29.02
CA MET A 5 -30.92 -35.87 28.50
C MET A 5 -30.90 -35.73 26.97
N TYR A 6 -29.90 -35.04 26.43
CA TYR A 6 -29.67 -34.87 24.98
C TYR A 6 -28.69 -35.93 24.48
N ALA A 7 -29.06 -36.67 23.43
CA ALA A 7 -28.11 -37.48 22.67
C ALA A 7 -27.10 -36.57 21.96
N ILE A 8 -25.92 -37.13 21.62
CA ILE A 8 -24.86 -36.35 20.96
C ILE A 8 -25.32 -35.60 19.70
N SER A 9 -26.22 -36.16 18.90
CA SER A 9 -26.76 -35.49 17.71
C SER A 9 -27.64 -34.29 18.06
N GLU A 10 -28.43 -34.41 19.12
CA GLU A 10 -29.32 -33.33 19.57
C GLU A 10 -28.49 -32.20 20.19
N MET A 11 -27.52 -32.54 21.04
CA MET A 11 -26.59 -31.56 21.62
C MET A 11 -25.77 -30.86 20.54
N ALA A 12 -25.25 -31.61 19.56
CA ALA A 12 -24.50 -31.04 18.45
C ALA A 12 -25.36 -30.07 17.61
N SER A 13 -26.62 -30.43 17.36
CA SER A 13 -27.57 -29.61 16.62
C SER A 13 -27.90 -28.29 17.34
N LEU A 14 -28.00 -28.29 18.66
CA LEU A 14 -28.30 -27.08 19.44
C LEU A 14 -27.24 -25.98 19.28
N PHE A 15 -25.98 -26.38 19.07
CA PHE A 15 -24.83 -25.46 18.98
C PHE A 15 -24.25 -25.36 17.58
N ASN A 16 -24.92 -25.94 16.58
CA ASN A 16 -24.46 -26.01 15.19
C ASN A 16 -23.01 -26.53 15.07
N VAL A 17 -22.68 -27.56 15.84
CA VAL A 17 -21.38 -28.25 15.76
C VAL A 17 -21.55 -29.65 15.21
N SER A 18 -20.48 -30.26 14.71
CA SER A 18 -20.53 -31.65 14.29
C SER A 18 -20.52 -32.59 15.51
N ARG A 19 -21.05 -33.81 15.34
CA ARG A 19 -20.87 -34.89 16.34
C ARG A 19 -19.39 -35.17 16.61
N GLN A 20 -18.54 -35.06 15.59
CA GLN A 20 -17.10 -35.26 15.71
C GLN A 20 -16.46 -34.20 16.61
N THR A 21 -16.93 -32.96 16.56
CA THR A 21 -16.48 -31.88 17.44
C THR A 21 -16.73 -32.22 18.91
N LEU A 22 -17.94 -32.70 19.26
CA LEU A 22 -18.24 -33.13 20.63
C LEU A 22 -17.42 -34.35 21.07
N ILE A 23 -17.18 -35.31 20.17
CA ILE A 23 -16.30 -36.46 20.45
C ILE A 23 -14.87 -35.98 20.71
N TYR A 24 -14.40 -35.00 19.94
CA TYR A 24 -13.08 -34.44 20.11
C TYR A 24 -12.96 -33.66 21.42
N TYR A 25 -13.95 -32.84 21.78
CA TYR A 25 -13.99 -32.13 23.06
C TYR A 25 -14.01 -33.08 24.26
N ASP A 26 -14.74 -34.20 24.17
CA ASP A 26 -14.68 -35.28 25.16
C ASP A 26 -13.27 -35.89 25.26
N LYS A 27 -12.64 -36.18 24.11
CA LYS A 27 -11.28 -36.75 24.04
C LYS A 27 -10.22 -35.85 24.67
N ILE A 28 -10.27 -34.55 24.43
CA ILE A 28 -9.31 -33.59 25.01
C ILE A 28 -9.70 -33.13 26.42
N GLY A 29 -10.87 -33.53 26.92
CA GLY A 29 -11.34 -33.22 28.26
C GLY A 29 -12.15 -31.92 28.40
N LEU A 30 -12.20 -31.09 27.36
CA LEU A 30 -12.87 -29.79 27.33
C LEU A 30 -14.38 -29.86 27.58
N PHE A 31 -15.07 -30.85 27.03
CA PHE A 31 -16.52 -31.01 27.22
C PHE A 31 -16.94 -32.48 27.20
N LYS A 32 -17.19 -33.03 28.39
CA LYS A 32 -17.50 -34.45 28.57
C LYS A 32 -19.01 -34.71 28.62
N PRO A 33 -19.50 -35.84 28.10
CA PRO A 33 -20.88 -36.25 28.30
C PRO A 33 -21.16 -36.51 29.78
N ALA A 34 -22.37 -36.19 30.24
CA ALA A 34 -22.82 -36.54 31.59
C ALA A 34 -22.86 -38.06 31.80
N VAL A 35 -23.25 -38.81 30.76
CA VAL A 35 -23.33 -40.27 30.80
C VAL A 35 -22.85 -40.84 29.46
N VAL A 36 -22.04 -41.89 29.53
CA VAL A 36 -21.79 -42.82 28.42
C VAL A 36 -22.45 -44.14 28.79
N ASN A 37 -23.41 -44.60 27.99
CA ASN A 37 -24.09 -45.87 28.27
C ASN A 37 -23.21 -47.08 27.90
N GLU A 38 -23.65 -48.28 28.28
CA GLU A 38 -22.95 -49.55 28.02
C GLU A 38 -22.66 -49.83 26.54
N LYS A 39 -23.44 -49.21 25.63
CA LYS A 39 -23.27 -49.32 24.17
C LYS A 39 -22.37 -48.23 23.59
N GLY A 40 -21.76 -47.38 24.42
CA GLY A 40 -20.88 -46.28 24.01
C GLY A 40 -21.58 -45.02 23.51
N TYR A 41 -22.92 -44.91 23.65
CA TYR A 41 -23.65 -43.68 23.30
C TYR A 41 -23.46 -42.63 24.38
N ARG A 42 -23.24 -41.39 23.93
CA ARG A 42 -22.99 -40.21 24.77
C ARG A 42 -24.27 -39.41 24.97
N PHE A 43 -24.55 -39.06 26.22
CA PHE A 43 -25.70 -38.26 26.64
C PHE A 43 -25.25 -37.06 27.48
N TYR A 44 -25.87 -35.91 27.22
CA TYR A 44 -25.55 -34.62 27.83
C TYR A 44 -26.75 -34.11 28.63
N SER A 45 -26.48 -33.54 29.80
CA SER A 45 -27.51 -32.93 30.65
C SER A 45 -27.88 -31.53 30.18
N PRO A 46 -29.14 -31.07 30.34
CA PRO A 46 -29.51 -29.68 30.13
C PRO A 46 -28.67 -28.69 30.94
N THR A 47 -28.16 -29.11 32.11
CA THR A 47 -27.29 -28.29 32.96
C THR A 47 -25.91 -28.02 32.34
N GLN A 48 -25.51 -28.77 31.30
CA GLN A 48 -24.24 -28.57 30.59
C GLN A 48 -24.35 -27.56 29.44
N ILE A 49 -25.58 -27.14 29.08
CA ILE A 49 -25.83 -26.16 28.00
C ILE A 49 -25.11 -24.83 28.24
N PRO A 50 -25.10 -24.23 29.46
CA PRO A 50 -24.38 -22.98 29.69
C PRO A 50 -22.87 -23.07 29.46
N LEU A 51 -22.25 -24.19 29.85
CA LEU A 51 -20.83 -24.44 29.62
C LEU A 51 -20.53 -24.59 28.13
N MET A 52 -21.31 -25.41 27.41
CA MET A 52 -21.15 -25.56 25.96
C MET A 52 -21.37 -24.24 25.22
N ARG A 53 -22.32 -23.41 25.66
CA ARG A 53 -22.55 -22.06 25.13
C ARG A 53 -21.30 -21.19 25.30
N LEU A 54 -20.66 -21.22 26.48
CA LEU A 54 -19.43 -20.48 26.72
C LEU A 54 -18.30 -20.96 25.82
N ILE A 55 -18.09 -22.28 25.72
CA ILE A 55 -17.06 -22.87 24.86
C ILE A 55 -17.25 -22.45 23.40
N CYS A 56 -18.48 -22.52 22.88
CA CYS A 56 -18.77 -22.08 21.51
C CYS A 56 -18.52 -20.58 21.33
N MET A 57 -18.97 -19.75 22.27
CA MET A 57 -18.77 -18.30 22.20
C MET A 57 -17.27 -17.95 22.15
N LEU A 58 -16.45 -18.52 23.03
CA LEU A 58 -15.01 -18.22 23.07
C LEU A 58 -14.29 -18.72 21.82
N ARG A 59 -14.67 -19.90 21.30
CA ARG A 59 -14.17 -20.39 20.02
C ARG A 59 -14.54 -19.45 18.88
N ASP A 60 -15.78 -18.95 18.85
CA ASP A 60 -16.24 -18.04 17.80
C ASP A 60 -15.55 -16.66 17.88
N LEU A 61 -15.02 -16.28 19.05
CA LEU A 61 -14.13 -15.13 19.25
C LEU A 61 -12.67 -15.40 18.84
N GLY A 62 -12.35 -16.63 18.46
CA GLY A 62 -11.04 -17.05 17.95
C GLY A 62 -10.01 -17.36 19.05
N LEU A 63 -10.45 -17.77 20.24
CA LEU A 63 -9.57 -18.33 21.26
C LEU A 63 -9.23 -19.79 20.93
N GLU A 64 -8.02 -20.20 21.29
CA GLU A 64 -7.56 -21.59 21.12
C GLU A 64 -8.18 -22.51 22.18
N LEU A 65 -8.31 -23.80 21.87
CA LEU A 65 -9.07 -24.74 22.71
C LEU A 65 -8.47 -24.97 24.10
N ASP A 66 -7.15 -24.83 24.25
CA ASP A 66 -6.43 -24.91 25.51
C ASP A 66 -6.70 -23.67 26.41
N GLU A 67 -6.77 -22.48 25.81
CA GLU A 67 -7.20 -21.26 26.51
C GLU A 67 -8.66 -21.38 26.97
N ILE A 68 -9.53 -21.90 26.10
CA ILE A 68 -10.94 -22.11 26.42
C ILE A 68 -11.10 -23.08 27.59
N ASP A 69 -10.35 -24.18 27.63
CA ASP A 69 -10.40 -25.15 28.73
C ASP A 69 -10.03 -24.51 30.07
N ARG A 70 -8.96 -23.72 30.08
CA ARG A 70 -8.52 -22.98 31.27
C ARG A 70 -9.59 -22.00 31.75
N LEU A 71 -10.08 -21.15 30.86
CA LEU A 71 -11.07 -20.11 31.16
C LEU A 71 -12.43 -20.69 31.59
N ALA A 72 -12.86 -21.78 30.95
CA ALA A 72 -14.10 -22.47 31.28
C ALA A 72 -13.99 -23.27 32.59
N SER A 73 -12.78 -23.58 33.07
CA SER A 73 -12.54 -24.29 34.32
C SER A 73 -12.41 -23.35 35.52
N THR A 74 -11.77 -22.19 35.36
CA THR A 74 -11.56 -21.22 36.45
C THR A 74 -12.79 -20.34 36.69
N PHE A 75 -13.56 -20.04 35.64
CA PHE A 75 -14.64 -19.04 35.65
C PHE A 75 -14.19 -17.68 36.22
N ASP A 76 -12.90 -17.38 36.14
CA ASP A 76 -12.36 -16.10 36.61
C ASP A 76 -12.72 -15.02 35.60
N ILE A 77 -13.62 -14.12 36.02
CA ILE A 77 -14.09 -13.00 35.20
C ILE A 77 -12.93 -12.05 34.85
N SER A 78 -11.95 -11.89 35.75
CA SER A 78 -10.78 -11.05 35.48
C SER A 78 -9.93 -11.66 34.39
N GLU A 79 -9.58 -12.94 34.51
CA GLU A 79 -8.79 -13.67 33.52
C GLU A 79 -9.48 -13.65 32.15
N MET A 80 -10.79 -13.94 32.11
CA MET A 80 -11.60 -13.84 30.89
C MET A 80 -11.54 -12.44 30.26
N THR A 81 -11.69 -11.41 31.09
CA THR A 81 -11.68 -10.02 30.63
C THR A 81 -10.32 -9.65 30.03
N ASP A 82 -9.24 -10.09 30.65
CA ASP A 82 -7.88 -9.80 30.19
C ASP A 82 -7.57 -10.49 28.86
N HIS A 83 -7.97 -11.76 28.70
CA HIS A 83 -7.85 -12.48 27.42
C HIS A 83 -8.64 -11.79 26.30
N LEU A 84 -9.88 -11.36 26.57
CA LEU A 84 -10.70 -10.66 25.57
C LEU A 84 -10.10 -9.29 25.20
N ARG A 85 -9.54 -8.54 26.16
CA ARG A 85 -8.81 -7.30 25.86
C ARG A 85 -7.58 -7.55 24.98
N SER A 86 -6.79 -8.57 25.30
CA SER A 86 -5.64 -8.97 24.48
C SER A 86 -6.08 -9.35 23.06
N ARG A 87 -7.23 -10.02 22.93
CA ARG A 87 -7.78 -10.37 21.62
C ARG A 87 -8.20 -9.13 20.82
N VAL A 88 -8.86 -8.16 21.47
CA VAL A 88 -9.21 -6.88 20.84
C VAL A 88 -7.95 -6.16 20.34
N GLN A 89 -6.90 -6.06 21.18
CA GLN A 89 -5.65 -5.43 20.77
C GLN A 89 -5.00 -6.12 19.56
N ALA A 90 -4.93 -7.46 19.57
CA ALA A 90 -4.38 -8.21 18.44
C ALA A 90 -5.19 -8.05 17.14
N LEU A 91 -6.51 -7.87 17.24
CA LEU A 91 -7.37 -7.57 16.09
C LEU A 91 -7.13 -6.14 15.59
N ASP A 92 -6.97 -5.16 16.48
CA ASP A 92 -6.68 -3.78 16.11
C ASP A 92 -5.34 -3.66 15.37
N GLU A 93 -4.31 -4.40 15.81
CA GLU A 93 -3.02 -4.50 15.12
C GLU A 93 -3.16 -5.11 13.71
N GLN A 94 -3.95 -6.18 13.56
CA GLN A 94 -4.26 -6.77 12.24
C GLN A 94 -5.01 -5.79 11.33
N ILE A 95 -6.00 -5.06 11.87
CA ILE A 95 -6.75 -4.04 11.12
C ILE A 95 -5.82 -2.91 10.67
N ALA A 96 -4.90 -2.47 11.52
CA ALA A 96 -3.90 -1.47 11.16
C ALA A 96 -3.00 -1.96 10.01
N GLY A 97 -2.51 -3.19 10.09
CA GLY A 97 -1.72 -3.82 9.03
C GLY A 97 -2.47 -3.91 7.70
N LEU A 98 -3.70 -4.43 7.72
CA LEU A 98 -4.55 -4.55 6.53
C LEU A 98 -4.90 -3.19 5.91
N LYS A 99 -5.10 -2.15 6.74
CA LYS A 99 -5.31 -0.78 6.24
C LYS A 99 -4.07 -0.25 5.52
N ALA A 100 -2.87 -0.50 6.04
CA ALA A 100 -1.62 -0.09 5.41
C ALA A 100 -1.37 -0.83 4.08
N GLU A 101 -1.69 -2.13 4.03
CA GLU A 101 -1.65 -2.93 2.80
C GLU A 101 -2.65 -2.41 1.76
N ARG A 102 -3.90 -2.16 2.16
CA ARG A 102 -4.92 -1.58 1.28
C ARG A 102 -4.48 -0.23 0.72
N ALA A 103 -3.90 0.65 1.55
CA ALA A 103 -3.40 1.94 1.09
C ALA A 103 -2.29 1.76 0.03
N SER A 104 -1.40 0.79 0.24
CA SER A 104 -0.33 0.46 -0.72
C SER A 104 -0.87 0.01 -2.08
N VAL A 105 -1.90 -0.84 -2.07
CA VAL A 105 -2.60 -1.28 -3.29
C VAL A 105 -3.30 -0.11 -3.98
N GLN A 106 -3.96 0.77 -3.22
CA GLN A 106 -4.66 1.93 -3.76
C GLN A 106 -3.71 2.92 -4.46
N GLU A 107 -2.52 3.16 -3.89
CA GLU A 107 -1.50 3.99 -4.55
C GLU A 107 -1.05 3.38 -5.88
N ARG A 108 -0.86 2.05 -5.92
CA ARG A 108 -0.46 1.39 -7.16
C ARG A 108 -1.55 1.43 -8.22
N LEU A 109 -2.81 1.26 -7.84
CA LEU A 109 -3.96 1.43 -8.73
C LEU A 109 -4.01 2.85 -9.31
N SER A 110 -3.89 3.88 -8.45
CA SER A 110 -3.89 5.28 -8.89
C SER A 110 -2.79 5.58 -9.91
N PHE A 111 -1.61 4.97 -9.76
CA PHE A 111 -0.52 5.11 -10.73
C PHE A 111 -0.88 4.50 -12.09
N TYR A 112 -1.52 3.32 -12.10
CA TYR A 112 -1.94 2.69 -13.34
C TYR A 112 -3.14 3.39 -14.00
N ASP A 113 -4.06 3.95 -13.21
CA ASP A 113 -5.15 4.77 -13.73
C ASP A 113 -4.60 6.02 -14.45
N GLU A 114 -3.57 6.67 -13.90
CA GLU A 114 -2.86 7.76 -14.58
C GLU A 114 -2.15 7.25 -15.85
N ALA A 115 -1.50 6.08 -15.81
CA ALA A 115 -0.86 5.51 -17.00
C ALA A 115 -1.86 5.30 -18.15
N VAL A 116 -3.06 4.77 -17.85
CA VAL A 116 -4.15 4.61 -18.83
C VAL A 116 -4.64 5.97 -19.32
N TYR A 117 -4.87 6.91 -18.39
CA TYR A 117 -5.32 8.28 -18.72
C TYR A 117 -4.42 8.96 -19.75
N TRP A 118 -3.11 8.90 -19.51
CA TRP A 118 -2.10 9.53 -20.36
C TRP A 118 -1.88 8.77 -21.66
N ARG A 119 -2.02 7.45 -21.67
CA ARG A 119 -1.89 6.63 -22.88
C ARG A 119 -2.96 6.97 -23.93
N GLU A 120 -4.18 7.26 -23.51
CA GLU A 120 -5.26 7.69 -24.40
C GLU A 120 -5.05 9.11 -24.97
N ARG A 121 -4.11 9.87 -24.39
CA ARG A 121 -3.84 11.28 -24.68
C ARG A 121 -2.40 11.52 -25.18
N GLU A 122 -1.77 10.48 -25.70
CA GLU A 122 -0.42 10.55 -26.25
C GLU A 122 -0.24 11.77 -27.18
N GLY A 123 0.81 12.54 -26.91
CA GLY A 123 1.20 13.73 -27.67
C GLY A 123 0.27 14.94 -27.52
N LYS A 124 -0.79 14.86 -26.72
CA LYS A 124 -1.74 15.97 -26.54
C LYS A 124 -1.38 16.78 -25.29
N PRO A 125 -1.01 18.06 -25.42
CA PRO A 125 -0.75 18.91 -24.27
C PRO A 125 -2.06 19.19 -23.52
N GLU A 126 -2.00 19.11 -22.19
CA GLU A 126 -3.15 19.35 -21.31
C GLU A 126 -2.72 20.10 -20.05
N LEU A 127 -3.55 21.04 -19.61
CA LEU A 127 -3.40 21.64 -18.29
C LEU A 127 -4.13 20.80 -17.25
N LYS A 128 -3.41 20.27 -16.25
CA LYS A 128 -3.97 19.46 -15.16
C LYS A 128 -3.61 20.04 -13.79
N GLN A 129 -4.58 20.04 -12.88
CA GLN A 129 -4.38 20.42 -11.48
C GLN A 129 -3.81 19.25 -10.70
N PHE A 130 -2.79 19.52 -9.89
CA PHE A 130 -2.24 18.54 -8.96
C PHE A 130 -2.15 19.10 -7.55
N GLU A 131 -2.42 18.25 -6.57
CA GLU A 131 -2.05 18.49 -5.18
C GLU A 131 -0.53 18.53 -5.03
N ARG A 132 -0.06 19.15 -3.95
CA ARG A 132 1.35 19.13 -3.57
C ARG A 132 1.84 17.69 -3.40
N ARG A 133 3.03 17.39 -3.95
CA ARG A 133 3.68 16.08 -3.83
C ARG A 133 5.14 16.27 -3.44
N PHE A 134 5.73 15.24 -2.84
CA PHE A 134 7.14 15.24 -2.45
C PHE A 134 7.85 14.10 -3.15
N VAL A 135 9.08 14.35 -3.58
CA VAL A 135 9.93 13.32 -4.19
C VAL A 135 11.28 13.29 -3.51
N VAL A 136 11.88 12.11 -3.42
CA VAL A 136 13.32 12.01 -3.18
C VAL A 136 14.02 12.16 -4.52
N PHE A 137 14.97 13.08 -4.61
CA PHE A 137 15.72 13.37 -5.82
C PHE A 137 17.18 12.92 -5.71
N GLU A 138 17.69 12.32 -6.79
CA GLU A 138 19.07 11.93 -6.97
C GLU A 138 19.56 12.45 -8.32
N GLU A 139 20.55 13.34 -8.29
CA GLU A 139 21.14 13.89 -9.51
C GLU A 139 21.84 12.81 -10.34
N PHE A 140 21.80 12.96 -11.66
CA PHE A 140 22.54 12.08 -12.55
C PHE A 140 24.05 12.30 -12.40
N PRO A 141 24.84 11.22 -12.30
CA PRO A 141 26.29 11.33 -12.25
C PRO A 141 26.85 11.86 -13.58
N GLY A 142 27.68 12.91 -13.52
CA GLY A 142 28.23 13.55 -14.72
C GLY A 142 29.34 12.79 -15.43
N ASP A 143 29.87 11.74 -14.81
CA ASP A 143 30.93 10.87 -15.34
C ASP A 143 30.40 9.60 -16.04
N ILE A 144 29.08 9.40 -16.07
CA ILE A 144 28.43 8.25 -16.70
C ILE A 144 27.71 8.71 -17.98
N GLU A 145 27.86 7.93 -19.05
CA GLU A 145 27.13 8.17 -20.30
C GLU A 145 25.60 8.13 -20.09
N ARG A 146 24.90 9.07 -20.74
CA ARG A 146 23.45 9.15 -20.66
C ARG A 146 22.81 7.90 -21.24
N GLY A 147 22.02 7.22 -20.41
CA GLY A 147 21.36 5.99 -20.80
C GLY A 147 20.85 5.22 -19.59
N ARG A 148 20.42 3.98 -19.83
CA ARG A 148 19.89 3.08 -18.80
C ARG A 148 20.86 2.81 -17.64
N SER A 149 22.17 2.76 -17.92
CA SER A 149 23.23 2.57 -16.91
C SER A 149 23.38 3.76 -15.96
N MET A 150 22.96 4.95 -16.38
CA MET A 150 22.88 6.14 -15.53
C MET A 150 21.52 6.20 -14.82
N LEU A 151 20.44 5.99 -15.58
CA LEU A 151 19.06 6.15 -15.11
C LEU A 151 18.69 5.16 -13.99
N HIS A 152 18.82 3.84 -14.23
CA HIS A 152 18.31 2.85 -13.28
C HIS A 152 19.06 2.85 -11.94
N PRO A 153 20.41 2.91 -11.89
CA PRO A 153 21.10 2.97 -10.60
C PRO A 153 20.78 4.26 -9.83
N THR A 154 20.59 5.39 -10.53
CA THR A 154 20.20 6.66 -9.90
C THR A 154 18.80 6.58 -9.30
N LEU A 155 17.84 6.01 -10.03
CA LEU A 155 16.51 5.74 -9.49
C LEU A 155 16.54 4.79 -8.29
N MET A 156 17.36 3.73 -8.35
CA MET A 156 17.50 2.80 -7.22
C MET A 156 18.07 3.47 -5.97
N ARG A 157 19.00 4.43 -6.10
CA ARG A 157 19.47 5.23 -4.97
C ARG A 157 18.33 6.07 -4.38
N ALA A 158 17.52 6.72 -5.22
CA ALA A 158 16.38 7.52 -4.77
C ALA A 158 15.36 6.65 -4.01
N ILE A 159 15.08 5.44 -4.51
CA ILE A 159 14.19 4.47 -3.86
C ILE A 159 14.75 4.00 -2.51
N LEU A 160 16.05 3.72 -2.43
CA LEU A 160 16.68 3.29 -1.18
C LEU A 160 16.63 4.39 -0.11
N ARG A 161 16.88 5.65 -0.49
CA ARG A 161 16.72 6.82 0.38
C ARG A 161 15.27 7.02 0.81
N MET A 162 14.33 6.90 -0.12
CA MET A 162 12.90 6.94 0.19
C MET A 162 12.53 5.87 1.23
N ARG A 163 12.99 4.62 1.06
CA ARG A 163 12.74 3.53 2.02
C ARG A 163 13.40 3.77 3.38
N ALA A 164 14.56 4.42 3.42
CA ALA A 164 15.18 4.81 4.69
C ALA A 164 14.32 5.83 5.46
N LEU A 165 13.59 6.69 4.75
CA LEU A 165 12.68 7.69 5.33
C LEU A 165 11.30 7.11 5.68
N THR A 166 10.75 6.26 4.82
CA THR A 166 9.33 5.84 4.89
C THR A 166 9.11 4.36 5.18
N GLY A 167 10.18 3.60 5.46
CA GLY A 167 10.12 2.16 5.66
C GLY A 167 9.75 1.40 4.38
N THR A 168 8.88 0.41 4.51
CA THR A 168 8.47 -0.48 3.41
C THR A 168 7.29 0.05 2.59
N ARG A 169 6.83 1.28 2.83
CA ARG A 169 5.72 1.89 2.09
C ARG A 169 6.09 2.00 0.60
N PRO A 170 5.19 1.65 -0.33
CA PRO A 170 5.49 1.72 -1.76
C PRO A 170 5.64 3.17 -2.22
N MET A 171 6.50 3.38 -3.21
CA MET A 171 6.56 4.66 -3.93
C MET A 171 5.28 4.85 -4.76
N ARG A 172 4.86 6.10 -4.94
CA ARG A 172 3.66 6.44 -5.72
C ARG A 172 3.91 6.61 -7.21
N GLY A 173 5.18 6.67 -7.61
CA GLY A 173 5.63 6.89 -8.97
C GLY A 173 7.11 7.21 -9.00
N TRP A 174 7.67 7.31 -10.20
CA TRP A 174 9.08 7.61 -10.42
C TRP A 174 9.26 8.27 -11.79
N GLY A 175 10.45 8.82 -12.01
CA GLY A 175 10.75 9.50 -13.25
C GLY A 175 12.09 10.22 -13.21
N ALA A 176 12.27 11.18 -14.11
CA ALA A 176 13.38 12.12 -14.08
C ALA A 176 12.89 13.55 -13.84
N MET A 177 13.59 14.27 -12.98
CA MET A 177 13.37 15.69 -12.74
C MET A 177 14.37 16.49 -13.57
N LEU A 178 13.88 17.54 -14.22
CA LEU A 178 14.66 18.45 -15.05
C LEU A 178 14.68 19.82 -14.37
N ARG A 179 15.86 20.44 -14.33
CA ARG A 179 16.02 21.76 -13.71
C ARG A 179 15.30 22.81 -14.54
N ARG A 180 14.55 23.69 -13.87
CA ARG A 180 13.83 24.79 -14.51
C ARG A 180 14.76 25.64 -15.39
N GLU A 181 15.95 25.92 -14.89
CA GLU A 181 16.93 26.79 -15.55
C GLU A 181 17.50 26.17 -16.83
N ALA A 182 17.45 24.84 -16.94
CA ALA A 182 17.95 24.10 -18.09
C ALA A 182 16.90 23.95 -19.21
N LEU A 183 15.59 24.13 -18.93
CA LEU A 183 14.50 23.81 -19.87
C LEU A 183 14.64 24.46 -21.25
N HIS A 184 15.09 25.72 -21.30
CA HIS A 184 15.31 26.46 -22.56
C HIS A 184 16.76 26.43 -23.06
N SER A 185 17.64 25.70 -22.38
CA SER A 185 19.05 25.62 -22.76
C SER A 185 19.28 24.65 -23.93
N ASP A 186 20.50 24.68 -24.47
CA ASP A 186 20.93 23.70 -25.47
C ASP A 186 20.98 22.27 -24.90
N ASP A 187 21.10 22.13 -23.57
CA ASP A 187 21.12 20.85 -22.87
C ASP A 187 20.05 20.79 -21.75
N PRO A 188 18.79 20.46 -22.07
CA PRO A 188 17.69 20.48 -21.10
C PRO A 188 17.80 19.41 -19.99
N ILE A 189 18.81 18.54 -20.05
CA ILE A 189 19.07 17.48 -19.07
C ILE A 189 20.21 17.88 -18.13
N ALA A 190 20.81 19.06 -18.29
CA ALA A 190 21.82 19.57 -17.37
C ALA A 190 21.28 19.66 -15.93
N GLY A 191 21.96 18.99 -14.99
CA GLY A 191 21.56 18.92 -13.58
C GLY A 191 20.28 18.10 -13.31
N ALA A 192 19.81 17.34 -14.30
CA ALA A 192 18.68 16.43 -14.14
C ALA A 192 19.06 15.21 -13.29
N GLY A 193 18.05 14.48 -12.86
CA GLY A 193 18.24 13.29 -12.01
C GLY A 193 16.98 12.45 -11.88
N SER A 194 17.10 11.28 -11.28
CA SER A 194 15.94 10.44 -11.01
C SER A 194 15.21 10.89 -9.75
N PHE A 195 13.90 10.67 -9.72
CA PHE A 195 13.10 10.87 -8.53
C PHE A 195 12.21 9.66 -8.22
N ALA A 196 11.90 9.50 -6.94
CA ALA A 196 10.87 8.59 -6.44
C ALA A 196 9.83 9.38 -5.64
N VAL A 197 8.55 9.23 -5.96
CA VAL A 197 7.45 9.94 -5.29
C VAL A 197 7.16 9.30 -3.95
N LEU A 198 7.22 10.11 -2.90
CA LEU A 198 6.95 9.69 -1.53
C LEU A 198 5.48 9.30 -1.34
N PRO A 199 5.17 8.33 -0.46
CA PRO A 199 3.81 7.91 -0.13
C PRO A 199 2.98 9.05 0.49
N ARG A 200 1.65 8.96 0.41
CA ARG A 200 0.74 9.93 1.08
C ARG A 200 0.90 9.89 2.60
N GLY A 201 0.73 11.05 3.24
CA GLY A 201 0.88 11.20 4.69
C GLY A 201 2.34 11.17 5.14
N VAL A 202 3.28 11.33 4.22
CA VAL A 202 4.70 11.50 4.56
C VAL A 202 4.96 12.87 5.18
N GLU A 203 4.10 13.84 4.92
CA GLU A 203 4.21 15.23 5.36
C GLU A 203 4.37 15.36 6.87
N GLU A 204 3.79 14.45 7.64
CA GLU A 204 3.91 14.38 9.10
C GLU A 204 5.33 14.01 9.57
N LEU A 205 6.14 13.43 8.69
CA LEU A 205 7.52 13.00 8.95
C LEU A 205 8.56 13.97 8.37
N LEU A 206 8.14 14.95 7.58
CA LEU A 206 9.04 15.84 6.85
C LEU A 206 9.20 17.19 7.57
N PRO A 207 10.40 17.79 7.48
CA PRO A 207 10.58 19.20 7.81
C PRO A 207 9.60 20.11 7.09
N SER A 208 9.21 21.21 7.75
CA SER A 208 8.36 22.23 7.12
C SER A 208 9.17 23.25 6.31
N ASP A 209 10.47 23.39 6.57
CA ASP A 209 11.36 24.32 5.88
C ASP A 209 11.87 23.70 4.56
N PRO A 210 11.65 24.35 3.39
CA PRO A 210 12.20 23.91 2.11
C PRO A 210 13.73 23.72 2.09
N ALA A 211 14.49 24.50 2.86
CA ALA A 211 15.94 24.35 2.93
C ALA A 211 16.34 23.01 3.59
N GLU A 212 15.68 22.66 4.69
CA GLU A 212 15.89 21.38 5.38
C GLU A 212 15.46 20.20 4.51
N LEU A 213 14.38 20.35 3.71
CA LEU A 213 13.98 19.34 2.73
C LEU A 213 15.07 19.10 1.68
N ALA A 214 15.64 20.16 1.13
CA ALA A 214 16.69 20.07 0.12
C ALA A 214 17.96 19.41 0.67
N GLU A 215 18.34 19.68 1.92
CA GLU A 215 19.49 19.05 2.59
C GLU A 215 19.34 17.51 2.70
N ILE A 216 18.10 17.04 2.91
CA ILE A 216 17.80 15.60 2.92
C ILE A 216 17.41 15.05 1.54
N GLY A 217 17.61 15.84 0.46
CA GLY A 217 17.37 15.51 -0.94
C GLY A 217 15.90 15.28 -1.29
N ILE A 218 15.01 16.01 -0.63
CA ILE A 218 13.58 16.03 -0.96
C ILE A 218 13.28 17.29 -1.77
N GLU A 219 12.61 17.08 -2.91
CA GLU A 219 12.12 18.14 -3.78
C GLU A 219 10.58 18.18 -3.72
N VAL A 220 10.03 19.39 -3.83
CA VAL A 220 8.59 19.63 -3.76
C VAL A 220 8.04 19.84 -5.16
N LEU A 221 7.03 19.04 -5.51
CA LEU A 221 6.14 19.32 -6.64
C LEU A 221 5.04 20.22 -6.08
N PRO A 222 5.01 21.53 -6.40
CA PRO A 222 4.05 22.45 -5.83
C PRO A 222 2.61 22.08 -6.21
N GLU A 223 1.66 22.43 -5.36
CA GLU A 223 0.25 22.40 -5.74
C GLU A 223 0.00 23.44 -6.84
N GLY A 224 -0.83 23.09 -7.83
CA GLY A 224 -1.29 24.02 -8.85
C GLY A 224 -1.41 23.39 -10.23
N THR A 225 -1.42 24.28 -11.24
CA THR A 225 -1.60 23.93 -12.64
C THR A 225 -0.28 23.45 -13.25
N TYR A 226 -0.32 22.31 -13.93
CA TYR A 226 0.80 21.79 -14.71
C TYR A 226 0.42 21.70 -16.18
N LEU A 227 1.34 22.07 -17.06
CA LEU A 227 1.31 21.66 -18.46
C LEU A 227 1.86 20.25 -18.54
N CYS A 228 1.06 19.34 -19.07
CA CYS A 228 1.37 17.93 -19.17
C CYS A 228 1.36 17.48 -20.62
N MET A 229 2.31 16.62 -20.99
CA MET A 229 2.31 15.96 -22.30
C MET A 229 2.94 14.57 -22.20
N SER A 230 2.18 13.55 -22.60
CA SER A 230 2.64 12.16 -22.63
C SER A 230 3.27 11.78 -23.97
N ARG A 231 4.22 10.84 -23.94
CA ARG A 231 4.96 10.37 -25.12
C ARG A 231 5.61 9.01 -24.86
N TRP A 232 5.96 8.33 -25.93
CA TRP A 232 7.03 7.33 -25.89
C TRP A 232 8.38 8.03 -26.02
N GLY A 233 9.35 7.59 -25.24
CA GLY A 233 10.71 8.11 -25.25
C GLY A 233 11.34 8.05 -23.87
N MET A 234 12.67 8.01 -23.84
CA MET A 234 13.39 7.95 -22.58
C MET A 234 13.41 9.34 -21.90
N PRO A 235 13.41 9.40 -20.56
CA PRO A 235 13.39 10.68 -19.83
C PRO A 235 14.69 11.49 -19.97
N TYR A 236 15.75 10.90 -20.50
CA TYR A 236 17.02 11.56 -20.83
C TYR A 236 17.14 11.92 -22.32
N GLU A 237 16.04 11.85 -23.08
CA GLU A 237 16.01 12.28 -24.49
C GLU A 237 15.47 13.72 -24.58
N PRO A 238 16.25 14.66 -25.14
CA PRO A 238 15.89 16.07 -25.14
C PRO A 238 14.72 16.41 -26.06
N GLU A 239 14.42 15.59 -27.08
CA GLU A 239 13.40 15.87 -28.11
C GLU A 239 12.02 16.07 -27.49
N GLY A 240 11.62 15.18 -26.59
CA GLY A 240 10.33 15.28 -25.90
C GLY A 240 10.23 16.49 -24.99
N ILE A 241 11.35 16.86 -24.35
CA ILE A 241 11.44 18.05 -23.49
C ILE A 241 11.28 19.31 -24.35
N ARG A 242 11.99 19.38 -25.49
CA ARG A 242 11.88 20.51 -26.42
C ARG A 242 10.45 20.66 -26.97
N ALA A 243 9.76 19.55 -27.22
CA ALA A 243 8.39 19.59 -27.72
C ALA A 243 7.41 20.22 -26.72
N ILE A 244 7.45 19.84 -25.44
CA ILE A 244 6.57 20.43 -24.42
C ILE A 244 6.95 21.89 -24.10
N VAL A 245 8.25 22.21 -24.12
CA VAL A 245 8.72 23.59 -23.93
C VAL A 245 8.25 24.50 -25.06
N ALA A 246 8.33 24.05 -26.31
CA ALA A 246 7.79 24.80 -27.46
C ALA A 246 6.27 25.02 -27.33
N CYS A 247 5.52 24.02 -26.86
CA CYS A 247 4.09 24.16 -26.60
C CYS A 247 3.78 25.15 -25.46
N MET A 248 4.59 25.13 -24.40
CA MET A 248 4.51 26.09 -23.29
C MET A 248 4.69 27.52 -23.80
N ASP A 249 5.70 27.76 -24.65
CA ASP A 249 5.99 29.06 -25.25
C ASP A 249 4.88 29.52 -26.19
N GLU A 250 4.35 28.63 -27.04
CA GLU A 250 3.23 28.91 -27.94
C GLU A 250 1.97 29.41 -27.19
N HIS A 251 1.75 28.89 -25.99
CA HIS A 251 0.60 29.24 -25.16
C HIS A 251 0.89 30.34 -24.13
N ALA A 252 2.05 31.01 -24.21
CA ALA A 252 2.48 32.04 -23.27
C ALA A 252 2.39 31.59 -21.79
N LEU A 253 2.75 30.33 -21.53
CA LEU A 253 2.85 29.77 -20.20
C LEU A 253 4.27 29.96 -19.66
N GLN A 254 4.40 30.18 -18.35
CA GLN A 254 5.70 30.36 -17.70
C GLN A 254 5.94 29.26 -16.67
N PRO A 255 7.09 28.56 -16.70
CA PRO A 255 7.40 27.54 -15.72
C PRO A 255 7.67 28.21 -14.37
N VAL A 256 7.05 27.70 -13.30
CA VAL A 256 7.25 28.21 -11.93
C VAL A 256 8.08 27.27 -11.05
N GLY A 257 8.56 26.16 -11.61
CA GLY A 257 9.39 25.18 -10.93
C GLY A 257 10.06 24.21 -11.91
N ASN A 258 10.71 23.19 -11.36
CA ASN A 258 11.32 22.10 -12.12
C ASN A 258 10.27 21.32 -12.92
N ALA A 259 10.67 20.68 -14.01
CA ALA A 259 9.81 19.75 -14.74
C ALA A 259 10.00 18.32 -14.24
N PHE A 260 8.94 17.52 -14.30
CA PHE A 260 8.92 16.16 -13.79
C PHE A 260 8.43 15.22 -14.88
N ASP A 261 9.31 14.38 -15.40
CA ASP A 261 9.01 13.40 -16.43
C ASP A 261 8.73 12.04 -15.80
N PHE A 262 7.45 11.76 -15.56
CA PHE A 262 6.99 10.53 -14.93
C PHE A 262 7.09 9.36 -15.92
N CYS A 263 7.71 8.26 -15.51
CA CYS A 263 7.70 7.01 -16.27
C CYS A 263 6.54 6.14 -15.78
N TYR A 264 5.57 5.88 -16.65
CA TYR A 264 4.35 5.13 -16.32
C TYR A 264 4.40 3.66 -16.74
N LEU A 265 5.03 3.36 -17.88
CA LEU A 265 5.26 2.00 -18.34
C LEU A 265 6.75 1.84 -18.64
N ASP A 266 7.40 1.04 -17.81
CA ASP A 266 8.79 0.60 -17.98
C ASP A 266 8.82 -0.58 -18.95
N THR A 267 9.81 -0.63 -19.84
CA THR A 267 10.04 -1.69 -20.84
C THR A 267 10.46 -3.05 -20.24
N THR A 268 9.77 -3.50 -19.20
CA THR A 268 10.00 -4.82 -18.55
C THR A 268 9.29 -5.98 -19.26
N SER A 269 8.45 -5.71 -20.25
CA SER A 269 7.96 -6.69 -21.22
C SER A 269 8.80 -6.61 -22.50
N TYR A 270 9.88 -7.41 -22.56
CA TYR A 270 10.63 -7.67 -23.78
C TYR A 270 9.76 -8.46 -24.76
N ASP A 271 8.99 -7.75 -25.57
CA ASP A 271 8.89 -8.12 -26.98
C ASP A 271 9.74 -7.12 -27.77
N GLU A 272 10.27 -7.52 -28.92
CA GLU A 272 11.24 -6.75 -29.69
C GLU A 272 10.66 -5.46 -30.33
N SER A 273 9.48 -4.99 -29.90
CA SER A 273 8.75 -3.89 -30.55
C SER A 273 8.84 -2.51 -29.88
N HIS A 274 9.24 -2.40 -28.60
CA HIS A 274 9.35 -1.10 -27.91
C HIS A 274 10.62 -1.00 -27.06
N GLN A 275 11.56 -0.12 -27.48
CA GLN A 275 12.79 0.19 -26.73
C GLN A 275 12.67 1.44 -25.84
N GLU A 276 11.48 2.03 -25.79
CA GLU A 276 11.19 3.31 -25.15
C GLU A 276 10.18 3.13 -24.01
N ASP A 277 10.32 3.94 -22.96
CA ASP A 277 9.35 4.02 -21.88
C ASP A 277 8.15 4.90 -22.29
N PHE A 278 6.99 4.65 -21.68
CA PHE A 278 5.85 5.55 -21.78
C PHE A 278 5.92 6.58 -20.64
N CYS A 279 6.16 7.83 -21.01
CA CYS A 279 6.44 8.92 -20.09
C CYS A 279 5.44 10.07 -20.19
N CYS A 280 5.38 10.92 -19.16
CA CYS A 280 4.60 12.15 -19.14
C CYS A 280 5.37 13.26 -18.43
N ILE A 281 5.72 14.31 -19.18
CA ILE A 281 6.34 15.51 -18.63
C ILE A 281 5.25 16.35 -18.01
N GLN A 282 5.48 16.78 -16.77
CA GLN A 282 4.65 17.71 -16.02
C GLN A 282 5.50 18.93 -15.68
N ILE A 283 5.14 20.09 -16.22
CA ILE A 283 5.79 21.37 -15.92
C ILE A 283 4.81 22.22 -15.11
N PRO A 284 5.11 22.61 -13.86
CA PRO A 284 4.27 23.54 -13.13
C PRO A 284 4.32 24.90 -13.82
N VAL A 285 3.16 25.43 -14.20
CA VAL A 285 3.06 26.65 -15.01
C VAL A 285 2.10 27.67 -14.43
N THR A 286 2.30 28.93 -14.81
CA THR A 286 1.35 30.03 -14.62
C THR A 286 1.10 30.73 -15.94
N LEU A 287 -0.05 31.41 -16.06
CA LEU A 287 -0.31 32.30 -17.19
C LEU A 287 0.60 33.52 -17.08
N GLN A 288 1.19 33.93 -18.21
CA GLN A 288 1.86 35.21 -18.30
C GLN A 288 0.81 36.33 -18.17
N VAL A 289 0.93 37.15 -17.13
CA VAL A 289 0.07 38.33 -16.88
C VAL A 289 0.49 39.48 -17.78
#